data_AF-C5LKV5-F1
#
_entry.id   AF-C5LKV5-F1
#
_cell.length_a   1.000
_cell.length_b   1.000
_cell.length_c   1.000
_cell.angle_alpha   90.00
_cell.angle_beta   90.00
_cell.angle_gamma   90.00
#
_symmetry.space_group_name_H-M   'P 1'
#
loop_
_entity.id
_entity.type
_entity.pdbx_description
1 polymer ?
#
loop_
_entity_poly.entity_id
_entity_poly.type
_entity_poly.pdbx_seq_one_letter_code
_entity_poly.pdbx_strand_id
1 'polypeptide(L)'
;MGDSEYTPGVLILAAVVIFVLTSLTYGLAIPMGLFIPNIMMGACVGRLIGIWMHPLGGSVGSYAVIGAAGMLAGFSRMTISLTAIVVEITGDLQQLPYIMITVIVAKQVADLFLKGAYDLVLEVRQVPYLEELDSYHEYAMRAQ
;
A
#
# COMPACT_ATOMS: atom_id res chain seq x y z
N MET A 1 -16.84 2.91 -21.37
CA MET A 1 -15.42 3.01 -20.99
C MET A 1 -14.95 1.57 -20.92
N GLY A 2 -14.14 1.12 -21.88
CA GLY A 2 -14.16 -0.27 -22.35
C GLY A 2 -13.42 -1.26 -21.45
N ASP A 3 -14.08 -2.36 -21.12
CA ASP A 3 -13.53 -3.49 -20.34
C ASP A 3 -12.42 -4.25 -21.13
N SER A 4 -12.13 -3.82 -22.36
CA SER A 4 -11.14 -4.37 -23.28
C SER A 4 -9.88 -3.51 -23.46
N GLU A 5 -9.73 -2.40 -22.74
CA GLU A 5 -8.61 -1.46 -22.97
C GLU A 5 -7.24 -2.00 -22.55
N TYR A 6 -7.17 -2.96 -21.61
CA TYR A 6 -5.91 -3.47 -21.09
C TYR A 6 -5.80 -5.00 -21.18
N THR A 7 -4.80 -5.46 -21.93
CA THR A 7 -4.47 -6.89 -22.00
C THR A 7 -3.82 -7.33 -20.68
N PRO A 8 -4.29 -8.40 -20.01
CA PRO A 8 -3.74 -8.86 -18.72
C PRO A 8 -2.21 -9.04 -18.72
N GLY A 9 -1.64 -9.49 -19.84
CA GLY A 9 -0.18 -9.61 -19.99
C GLY A 9 0.57 -8.29 -19.83
N VAL A 10 0.02 -7.17 -20.33
CA VAL A 10 0.64 -5.84 -20.22
C VAL A 10 0.59 -5.34 -18.77
N LEU A 11 -0.49 -5.63 -18.04
CA LEU A 11 -0.60 -5.27 -16.63
C LEU A 11 0.42 -6.00 -15.75
N ILE A 12 0.61 -7.30 -15.99
CA ILE A 12 1.62 -8.09 -15.28
C ILE A 12 3.03 -7.57 -15.61
N LEU A 13 3.30 -7.34 -16.91
CA LEU A 13 4.58 -6.79 -17.34
C LEU A 13 4.83 -5.41 -16.69
N ALA A 14 3.83 -4.52 -16.69
CA ALA A 14 3.93 -3.22 -16.05
C ALA A 14 4.21 -3.34 -14.54
N ALA A 15 3.49 -4.21 -13.83
CA ALA A 15 3.71 -4.41 -12.39
C ALA A 15 5.13 -4.91 -12.10
N VAL A 16 5.64 -5.87 -12.88
CA VAL A 16 7.01 -6.40 -12.74
C VAL A 16 8.05 -5.33 -13.05
N VAL A 17 7.88 -4.57 -14.14
CA VAL A 17 8.80 -3.50 -14.51
C VAL A 17 8.80 -2.40 -13.45
N ILE A 18 7.64 -1.97 -12.97
CA ILE A 18 7.52 -0.98 -11.89
C ILE A 18 8.19 -1.50 -10.63
N PHE A 19 8.00 -2.76 -10.26
CA PHE A 19 8.64 -3.35 -9.09
C PHE A 19 10.17 -3.32 -9.19
N VAL A 20 10.71 -3.88 -10.26
CA VAL A 20 12.17 -3.96 -10.47
C VAL A 20 12.79 -2.56 -10.52
N LEU A 21 12.20 -1.64 -11.29
CA LEU A 21 12.73 -0.27 -11.39
C LEU A 21 12.62 0.48 -10.06
N THR A 22 11.54 0.29 -9.30
CA THR A 22 11.37 0.94 -8.00
C THR A 22 12.38 0.42 -6.99
N SER A 23 12.59 -0.89 -6.92
CA SER A 23 13.61 -1.51 -6.06
C SER A 23 15.02 -1.05 -6.41
N LEU A 24 15.36 -0.96 -7.71
CA LEU A 24 16.66 -0.48 -8.16
C LEU A 24 16.87 1.00 -7.82
N THR A 25 15.85 1.83 -8.08
CA THR A 25 15.98 3.27 -7.87
C THR A 25 16.05 3.60 -6.38
N TYR A 26 15.33 2.86 -5.52
CA TYR A 26 15.37 3.02 -4.07
C TYR A 26 16.77 2.81 -3.46
N GLY A 27 17.62 1.99 -4.07
CA GLY A 27 19.01 1.80 -3.65
C GLY A 27 19.96 2.94 -4.03
N LEU A 28 19.50 3.95 -4.79
CA LEU A 28 20.32 5.07 -5.21
C LEU A 28 20.36 6.17 -4.15
N ALA A 29 21.49 6.89 -4.08
CA ALA A 29 21.69 8.03 -3.18
C ALA A 29 21.01 9.32 -3.70
N ILE A 30 19.74 9.24 -4.10
CA ILE A 30 18.97 10.36 -4.68
C ILE A 30 17.69 10.53 -3.85
N PRO A 31 17.26 11.77 -3.51
CA PRO A 31 15.98 11.99 -2.85
C PRO A 31 14.83 11.62 -3.79
N MET A 32 13.98 10.68 -3.38
CA MET A 32 12.90 10.14 -4.22
C MET A 32 11.72 9.63 -3.39
N GLY A 33 10.52 9.71 -3.96
CA GLY A 33 9.30 9.22 -3.33
C GLY A 33 8.95 7.78 -3.74
N LEU A 34 8.47 6.98 -2.79
CA LEU A 34 8.06 5.59 -3.02
C LEU A 34 6.55 5.41 -3.04
N PHE A 35 5.78 6.48 -2.81
CA PHE A 35 4.33 6.40 -2.70
C PHE A 35 3.69 6.07 -4.06
N ILE A 36 3.98 6.86 -5.10
CA ILE A 36 3.39 6.72 -6.44
C ILE A 36 3.72 5.36 -7.10
N PRO A 37 4.97 4.88 -7.15
CA PRO A 37 5.25 3.58 -7.78
C PRO A 37 4.51 2.41 -7.11
N ASN A 38 4.35 2.44 -5.79
CA ASN A 38 3.59 1.42 -5.07
C ASN A 38 2.07 1.52 -5.32
N ILE A 39 1.51 2.73 -5.49
CA ILE A 39 0.13 2.91 -5.98
C ILE A 39 -0.03 2.26 -7.35
N MET A 40 0.88 2.55 -8.28
CA MET A 40 0.78 2.05 -9.64
C MET A 40 0.86 0.51 -9.67
N MET A 41 1.76 -0.07 -8.88
CA MET A 41 1.89 -1.52 -8.77
C MET A 41 0.62 -2.16 -8.19
N GLY A 42 0.11 -1.63 -7.07
CA GLY A 42 -1.14 -2.10 -6.48
C GLY A 42 -2.35 -1.90 -7.39
N ALA A 43 -2.39 -0.82 -8.17
CA ALA A 43 -3.43 -0.58 -9.16
C ALA A 43 -3.39 -1.59 -10.32
N CYS A 44 -2.21 -1.97 -10.78
CA CYS A 44 -2.06 -3.00 -11.80
C CYS A 44 -2.58 -4.35 -11.29
N VAL A 45 -2.18 -4.75 -10.08
CA VAL A 45 -2.64 -6.00 -9.44
C VAL A 45 -4.15 -5.95 -9.15
N GLY A 46 -4.65 -4.86 -8.59
CA GLY A 46 -6.07 -4.66 -8.32
C GLY A 46 -6.91 -4.69 -9.59
N ARG A 47 -6.41 -4.10 -10.69
CA ARG A 47 -7.07 -4.16 -11.99
C ARG A 47 -7.09 -5.57 -12.58
N LEU A 48 -6.01 -6.34 -12.42
CA LEU A 48 -6.00 -7.76 -12.82
C LEU A 48 -7.06 -8.57 -12.07
N ILE A 49 -7.17 -8.37 -10.76
CA ILE A 49 -8.23 -8.98 -9.95
C ILE A 49 -9.61 -8.51 -10.41
N GLY A 50 -9.77 -7.22 -10.72
CA GLY A 50 -11.01 -6.66 -11.24
C GLY A 50 -11.45 -7.25 -12.58
N ILE A 51 -10.51 -7.54 -13.50
CA ILE A 51 -10.81 -8.23 -14.77
C ILE A 51 -11.29 -9.67 -14.50
N TRP A 52 -10.65 -10.37 -13.56
CA TRP A 52 -11.06 -11.72 -13.16
C TRP A 52 -12.44 -11.74 -12.48
N MET A 53 -12.73 -10.74 -11.64
CA MET A 53 -13.98 -10.61 -10.91
C MET A 53 -15.08 -9.91 -11.72
N HIS A 54 -14.79 -9.44 -12.94
CA HIS A 54 -15.74 -8.75 -13.81
C HIS A 54 -17.08 -9.51 -13.99
N PRO A 55 -17.11 -10.86 -14.14
CA PRO A 55 -18.35 -11.60 -14.28
C PRO A 55 -19.28 -11.51 -13.05
N LEU A 56 -18.76 -11.12 -11.88
CA LEU A 56 -19.50 -11.02 -10.62
C LEU A 56 -20.14 -9.65 -10.38
N GLY A 57 -19.99 -8.70 -11.31
CA GLY A 57 -20.75 -7.44 -11.29
C GLY A 57 -20.10 -6.26 -10.54
N GLY A 58 -18.76 -6.18 -10.53
CA GLY A 58 -18.03 -5.05 -9.94
C GLY A 58 -17.22 -4.25 -10.97
N SER A 59 -17.06 -2.95 -10.75
CA SER A 59 -16.28 -2.11 -11.67
C SER A 59 -14.78 -2.34 -11.49
N VAL A 60 -14.10 -2.66 -12.58
CA VAL A 60 -12.65 -2.96 -12.61
C VAL A 60 -11.82 -1.81 -12.00
N GLY A 61 -12.26 -0.57 -12.18
CA GLY A 61 -11.62 0.62 -11.60
C GLY A 61 -11.61 0.63 -10.07
N SER A 62 -12.69 0.18 -9.42
CA SER A 62 -12.78 0.16 -7.95
C SER A 62 -11.80 -0.84 -7.35
N TYR A 63 -11.65 -2.02 -7.97
CA TYR A 63 -10.65 -3.00 -7.56
C TYR A 63 -9.21 -2.49 -7.73
N ALA A 64 -8.94 -1.68 -8.76
CA ALA A 64 -7.65 -1.03 -8.94
C ALA A 64 -7.34 -0.06 -7.78
N VAL A 65 -8.32 0.76 -7.37
CA VAL A 65 -8.16 1.69 -6.23
C VAL A 65 -7.93 0.94 -4.92
N ILE A 66 -8.73 -0.09 -4.66
CA ILE A 66 -8.61 -0.92 -3.44
C ILE A 66 -7.25 -1.65 -3.41
N GLY A 67 -6.80 -2.20 -4.55
CA GLY A 67 -5.49 -2.83 -4.68
C GLY A 67 -4.33 -1.86 -4.49
N ALA A 68 -4.44 -0.63 -5.00
CA ALA A 68 -3.47 0.43 -4.78
C ALA A 68 -3.34 0.81 -3.30
N ALA A 69 -4.47 0.97 -2.61
CA ALA A 69 -4.50 1.25 -1.18
C ALA A 69 -3.90 0.09 -0.36
N GLY A 70 -4.24 -1.16 -0.70
CA GLY A 70 -3.69 -2.34 -0.03
C GLY A 70 -2.17 -2.46 -0.18
N MET A 71 -1.64 -2.25 -1.39
CA MET A 71 -0.19 -2.29 -1.64
C MET A 71 0.55 -1.21 -0.84
N LEU A 72 0.01 0.02 -0.81
CA LEU A 72 0.60 1.10 -0.02
C LEU A 72 0.56 0.81 1.48
N ALA A 73 -0.56 0.31 2.00
CA ALA A 73 -0.68 -0.05 3.41
C ALA A 73 0.34 -1.13 3.81
N GLY A 74 0.48 -2.15 2.96
CA GLY A 74 1.45 -3.21 3.12
C GLY A 74 2.90 -2.77 2.92
N PHE A 75 3.18 -1.62 2.31
CA PHE A 75 4.52 -1.06 2.17
C PHE A 75 4.87 -0.11 3.32
N SER A 76 3.99 0.85 3.62
CA SER A 76 4.26 1.95 4.55
C SER A 76 3.78 1.72 5.99
N ARG A 77 2.93 0.71 6.23
CA ARG A 77 2.21 0.49 7.51
C ARG A 77 1.30 1.63 7.95
N MET A 78 1.03 2.61 7.09
CA MET A 78 0.09 3.69 7.36
C MET A 78 -1.34 3.26 7.06
N THR A 79 -2.27 3.49 7.99
CA THR A 79 -3.67 3.05 7.85
C THR A 79 -4.65 4.22 7.66
N ILE A 80 -4.81 5.07 8.68
CA ILE A 80 -5.82 6.14 8.71
C ILE A 80 -5.51 7.23 7.68
N SER A 81 -4.29 7.78 7.69
CA SER A 81 -3.89 8.83 6.75
C SER A 81 -3.94 8.36 5.30
N LEU A 82 -3.52 7.12 5.04
CA LEU A 82 -3.58 6.53 3.70
C LEU A 82 -5.02 6.39 3.22
N THR A 83 -5.90 5.86 4.07
CA THR A 83 -7.32 5.73 3.75
C THR A 83 -7.95 7.09 3.46
N ALA A 84 -7.66 8.11 4.28
CA ALA A 84 -8.15 9.46 4.07
C ALA A 84 -7.71 10.04 2.72
N ILE A 85 -6.42 9.89 2.36
CA ILE A 85 -5.89 10.34 1.06
C ILE A 85 -6.63 9.66 -0.11
N VAL A 86 -6.78 8.33 -0.05
CA VAL A 86 -7.42 7.57 -1.15
C VAL A 86 -8.88 7.95 -1.31
N VAL A 87 -9.61 8.13 -0.20
CA VAL A 87 -11.02 8.54 -0.21
C VAL A 87 -11.17 9.96 -0.74
N GLU A 88 -10.32 10.89 -0.31
CA GLU A 88 -10.37 12.29 -0.77
C GLU A 88 -10.10 12.41 -2.27
N ILE A 89 -9.14 11.62 -2.80
CA ILE A 89 -8.81 11.61 -4.24
C ILE A 89 -9.91 10.92 -5.06
N THR A 90 -10.54 9.87 -4.53
CA THR A 90 -11.56 9.12 -5.26
C THR A 90 -12.91 9.84 -5.24
N GLY A 91 -13.22 10.57 -4.17
CA GLY A 91 -14.47 11.32 -4.02
C GLY A 91 -15.71 10.44 -3.76
N ASP A 92 -15.53 9.13 -3.52
CA ASP A 92 -16.61 8.18 -3.27
C ASP A 92 -16.52 7.59 -1.84
N LEU A 93 -17.38 8.08 -0.96
CA LEU A 93 -17.47 7.62 0.43
C LEU A 93 -18.08 6.22 0.56
N GLN A 94 -18.77 5.70 -0.47
CA GLN A 94 -19.32 4.34 -0.41
C GLN A 94 -18.22 3.28 -0.51
N GLN A 95 -17.06 3.63 -1.08
CA GLN A 95 -15.90 2.74 -1.18
C GLN A 95 -15.04 2.68 0.09
N LEU A 96 -15.17 3.68 0.96
CA LEU A 96 -14.44 3.81 2.22
C LEU A 96 -14.40 2.53 3.08
N PRO A 97 -15.52 1.84 3.38
CA PRO A 97 -15.48 0.62 4.20
C PRO A 97 -14.64 -0.49 3.58
N TYR A 98 -14.67 -0.66 2.25
CA TYR A 98 -13.90 -1.68 1.57
C TYR A 98 -12.40 -1.38 1.57
N ILE A 99 -12.04 -0.10 1.43
CA ILE A 99 -10.65 0.36 1.51
C ILE A 99 -10.10 0.12 2.92
N MET A 100 -10.83 0.49 3.97
CA MET A 100 -10.38 0.31 5.36
C MET A 100 -10.12 -1.15 5.71
N ILE A 101 -11.05 -2.06 5.36
CA ILE A 101 -10.86 -3.49 5.61
C ILE A 101 -9.61 -4.00 4.89
N THR A 102 -9.44 -3.63 3.62
CA THR A 102 -8.28 -4.03 2.82
C THR A 102 -6.97 -3.52 3.40
N VAL A 103 -6.93 -2.24 3.81
CA VAL A 103 -5.75 -1.60 4.40
C VAL A 103 -5.37 -2.25 5.73
N ILE A 104 -6.36 -2.56 6.59
CA ILE A 104 -6.11 -3.24 7.86
C ILE A 104 -5.57 -4.65 7.62
N VAL A 105 -6.22 -5.44 6.76
CA VAL A 105 -5.76 -6.81 6.45
C VAL A 105 -4.35 -6.80 5.84
N ALA A 106 -4.09 -5.90 4.88
CA ALA A 106 -2.78 -5.77 4.27
C ALA A 106 -1.68 -5.40 5.28
N LYS A 107 -1.97 -4.44 6.19
CA LYS A 107 -1.04 -4.05 7.26
C LYS A 107 -0.74 -5.21 8.19
N GLN A 108 -1.77 -5.93 8.65
CA GLN A 108 -1.62 -7.07 9.56
C GLN A 108 -0.81 -8.19 8.92
N VAL A 109 -1.12 -8.54 7.65
CA VAL A 109 -0.34 -9.55 6.92
C VAL A 109 1.11 -9.11 6.80
N ALA A 110 1.37 -7.84 6.49
CA ALA A 110 2.72 -7.34 6.30
C ALA A 110 3.54 -7.30 7.62
N ASP A 111 2.91 -7.00 8.76
CA ASP A 111 3.56 -7.02 10.08
C ASP A 111 4.05 -8.41 10.49
N LEU A 112 3.43 -9.48 9.99
CA LEU A 112 3.88 -10.85 10.26
C LEU A 112 5.23 -11.17 9.61
N PHE A 113 5.60 -10.48 8.53
CA PHE A 113 6.83 -10.77 7.79
C PHE A 113 7.96 -9.83 8.16
N LEU A 114 7.74 -8.51 8.11
CA LEU A 114 8.78 -7.50 8.16
C LEU A 114 8.27 -6.19 8.79
N LYS A 115 9.18 -5.35 9.28
CA LYS A 115 8.88 -3.95 9.64
C LYS A 115 8.49 -3.13 8.39
N GLY A 116 7.85 -1.98 8.61
CA GLY A 116 7.54 -1.05 7.53
C GLY A 116 8.78 -0.58 6.80
N ALA A 117 8.66 -0.26 5.51
CA ALA A 117 9.80 0.13 4.69
C ALA A 117 10.50 1.40 5.21
N TYR A 118 9.74 2.35 5.78
CA TYR A 118 10.30 3.58 6.34
C TYR A 118 11.06 3.31 7.64
N ASP A 119 10.51 2.50 8.55
CA ASP A 119 11.18 2.13 9.81
C ASP A 119 12.47 1.35 9.54
N LEU A 120 12.44 0.44 8.55
CA LEU A 120 13.61 -0.32 8.13
C LEU A 120 14.77 0.59 7.68
N VAL A 121 14.48 1.66 6.93
CA VAL A 121 15.52 2.63 6.53
C VAL A 121 16.09 3.36 7.72
N LEU A 122 15.24 3.77 8.65
CA LEU A 122 15.67 4.48 9.85
C LEU A 122 16.59 3.59 10.70
N GLU A 123 16.23 2.32 10.86
CA GLU A 123 17.02 1.31 11.56
C GLU A 123 18.36 1.06 10.85
N VAL A 124 18.37 0.87 9.52
CA VAL A 124 19.60 0.70 8.75
C VAL A 124 20.51 1.93 8.82
N ARG A 125 19.94 3.14 8.88
CA ARG A 125 20.70 4.39 9.01
C ARG A 125 21.08 4.73 10.45
N GLN A 126 20.67 3.93 11.44
CA GLN A 126 20.97 4.14 12.86
C GLN A 126 20.59 5.56 13.34
N VAL A 127 19.49 6.09 12.82
CA VAL A 127 18.99 7.40 13.24
C VAL A 127 18.26 7.20 14.57
N PRO A 128 18.60 7.94 15.64
CA PRO A 128 17.85 7.85 16.88
C PRO A 128 16.45 8.44 16.67
N TYR A 129 15.43 7.59 16.67
CA TYR A 129 14.02 7.99 16.66
C TYR A 129 13.31 7.42 17.88
N LEU A 130 12.31 8.15 18.38
CA LEU A 130 11.49 7.69 19.49
C LEU A 130 10.43 6.74 18.93
N GLU A 131 10.54 5.47 19.27
CA GLU A 131 9.47 4.50 19.05
C GLU A 131 8.30 4.80 19.99
N GLU A 132 7.09 4.57 19.49
CA GLU A 132 5.90 4.63 20.33
C GLU A 132 5.99 3.49 21.34
N LEU A 133 6.12 3.82 22.63
CA LEU A 133 6.23 2.81 23.68
C LEU A 133 4.96 1.98 23.69
N ASP A 134 5.10 0.65 23.66
CA ASP A 134 4.00 -0.24 23.97
C ASP A 134 3.42 0.16 25.33
N SER A 135 2.08 0.16 25.44
CA SER A 135 1.36 0.65 26.61
C SER A 135 1.88 0.02 27.91
N TYR A 136 2.31 -1.25 27.84
CA TYR A 136 2.95 -1.97 28.94
C TYR A 136 4.25 -1.35 29.46
N HIS A 137 5.12 -0.83 28.59
CA HIS A 137 6.33 -0.15 29.01
C HIS A 137 6.05 1.24 29.58
N GLU A 138 5.03 1.94 29.07
CA GLU A 138 4.58 3.21 29.66
C GLU A 138 4.06 3.02 31.09
N TYR A 139 3.27 1.97 31.34
CA TYR A 139 2.80 1.64 32.69
C TYR A 139 3.94 1.20 33.62
N ALA A 140 4.91 0.43 33.13
CA ALA A 140 6.06 0.01 33.92
C ALA A 140 6.94 1.19 34.36
N MET A 141 7.12 2.20 33.49
CA MET A 141 7.92 3.39 33.83
C MET A 141 7.18 4.40 34.70
N ARG A 142 5.84 4.45 34.65
CA ARG A 142 5.02 5.26 35.57
C ARG A 142 4.96 4.70 37.00
N ALA A 143 5.32 3.43 37.18
CA ALA A 143 5.29 2.74 38.47
C ALA A 143 6.60 2.86 39.29
N GLN A 144 7.58 3.63 38.80
CA GLN A 144 8.86 3.92 39.46
C GLN A 144 8.94 5.41 39.84
#